data_AF-A0A388NM40-F1
#
_entry.id   AF-A0A388NM40-F1
#
_cell.length_a   1.000
_cell.length_b   1.000
_cell.length_c   1.000
_cell.angle_alpha   90.00
_cell.angle_beta   90.00
_cell.angle_gamma   90.00
#
_symmetry.space_group_name_H-M   'P 1'
#
loop_
_entity.id
_entity.type
_entity.pdbx_description
1 polymer ?
#
loop_
_entity_poly.entity_id
_entity_poly.type
_entity_poly.pdbx_seq_one_letter_code
_entity_poly.pdbx_strand_id
1 'polypeptide(L)'
;MGNQPRRHDPVIRHLCKSWISVQIAILLSVVTPFPDMLWALRALRVPKPLVSIVAFMYRYLFVLMDEALRLRRARSARCAQGGQRAGGGLLWRGRVAGGLVGNLMLRSFERSERIYNAMLARGFTGELKTFGRPAVAGEDMYLLAAWVSFLVLALVAAFSF
;
A
#
# COMPACT_ATOMS: atom_id res chain seq x y z
N MET A 1 32.40 -45.46 10.86
CA MET A 1 32.37 -43.99 10.98
C MET A 1 31.02 -43.50 10.50
N GLY A 2 30.08 -43.29 11.43
CA GLY A 2 28.69 -42.95 11.12
C GLY A 2 28.59 -41.53 10.60
N ASN A 3 28.24 -41.38 9.33
CA ASN A 3 27.96 -40.10 8.71
C ASN A 3 26.58 -39.65 9.18
N GLN A 4 26.52 -38.88 10.27
CA GLN A 4 25.26 -38.29 10.72
C GLN A 4 24.77 -37.28 9.67
N PRO A 5 23.53 -37.41 9.17
CA PRO A 5 22.99 -36.45 8.21
C PRO A 5 22.82 -35.11 8.93
N ARG A 6 23.39 -34.03 8.35
CA ARG A 6 23.28 -32.67 8.88
C ARG A 6 21.81 -32.34 9.08
N ARG A 7 21.39 -32.26 10.34
CA ARG A 7 20.06 -31.79 10.75
C ARG A 7 19.99 -30.31 10.34
N HIS A 8 19.46 -30.02 9.14
CA HIS A 8 19.23 -28.65 8.73
C HIS A 8 18.22 -28.03 9.68
N ASP A 9 18.68 -27.05 10.48
CA ASP A 9 17.86 -26.45 11.52
C ASP A 9 16.64 -25.76 10.89
N PRO A 10 15.40 -26.08 11.32
CA PRO A 10 14.17 -25.55 10.73
C PRO A 10 14.13 -24.01 10.79
N VAL A 11 14.81 -23.41 11.77
CA VAL A 11 14.95 -21.97 11.97
C VAL A 11 15.58 -21.28 10.75
N ILE A 12 16.63 -21.85 10.16
CA ILE A 12 17.34 -21.27 9.01
C ILE A 12 16.41 -21.23 7.79
N ARG A 13 15.59 -22.27 7.58
CA ARG A 13 14.62 -22.32 6.48
C ARG A 13 13.54 -21.24 6.62
N HIS A 14 13.04 -21.00 7.83
CA HIS A 14 12.04 -19.96 8.08
C HIS A 14 12.61 -18.55 7.86
N LEU A 15 13.85 -18.31 8.32
CA LEU A 15 14.57 -17.06 8.10
C LEU A 15 14.83 -16.77 6.62
N CYS A 16 15.27 -17.77 5.85
CA CYS A 16 15.48 -17.60 4.42
C CYS A 16 14.16 -17.29 3.69
N LYS A 17 13.06 -18.00 4.05
CA LYS A 17 11.75 -17.76 3.43
C LYS A 17 11.22 -16.37 3.74
N SER A 18 11.32 -15.91 4.99
CA SER A 18 10.89 -14.55 5.35
C SER A 18 11.74 -13.49 4.66
N TRP A 19 13.06 -13.67 4.60
CA TRP A 19 13.96 -12.75 3.91
C TRP A 19 13.63 -12.60 2.43
N ILE A 20 13.49 -13.73 1.71
CA ILE A 20 13.14 -13.73 0.28
C ILE A 20 11.76 -13.09 0.06
N SER A 21 10.78 -13.39 0.93
CA SER A 21 9.44 -12.80 0.83
C SER A 21 9.46 -11.28 0.99
N VAL A 22 10.27 -10.75 1.91
CA VAL A 22 10.41 -9.31 2.12
C VAL A 22 11.10 -8.66 0.92
N GLN A 23 12.16 -9.27 0.39
CA GLN A 23 12.86 -8.77 -0.79
C GLN A 23 11.95 -8.69 -2.01
N ILE A 24 11.15 -9.73 -2.27
CA ILE A 24 10.17 -9.74 -3.37
C ILE A 24 9.11 -8.64 -3.18
N ALA A 25 8.60 -8.46 -1.96
CA ALA A 25 7.62 -7.42 -1.67
C ALA A 25 8.19 -6.00 -1.89
N ILE A 26 9.43 -5.76 -1.48
CA ILE A 26 10.13 -4.49 -1.72
C ILE A 26 10.33 -4.26 -3.22
N LEU A 27 10.83 -5.27 -3.93
CA LEU A 27 11.10 -5.17 -5.37
C LEU A 27 9.81 -4.87 -6.15
N LEU A 28 8.72 -5.56 -5.83
CA LEU A 28 7.41 -5.31 -6.42
C LEU A 28 6.96 -3.86 -6.18
N SER A 29 7.11 -3.36 -4.94
CA SER A 29 6.71 -2.00 -4.56
C SER A 29 7.54 -0.90 -5.24
N VAL A 30 8.80 -1.18 -5.61
CA VAL A 30 9.68 -0.19 -6.24
C VAL A 30 9.52 -0.17 -7.75
N VAL A 31 9.34 -1.33 -8.38
CA VAL A 31 9.32 -1.46 -9.85
C VAL A 31 7.92 -1.24 -10.43
N THR A 32 6.86 -1.47 -9.64
CA THR A 32 5.47 -1.42 -10.15
C THR A 32 4.76 -0.13 -9.72
N PRO A 33 4.33 0.72 -10.66
CA PRO A 33 3.57 1.91 -10.32
C PRO A 33 2.17 1.54 -9.82
N PHE A 34 1.63 2.35 -8.90
CA PHE A 34 0.35 2.05 -8.24
C PHE A 34 -0.86 1.84 -9.20
N PRO A 35 -1.01 2.59 -10.31
CA PRO A 35 -2.10 2.34 -11.27
C PRO A 35 -2.07 0.92 -11.86
N ASP A 36 -0.89 0.36 -12.10
CA ASP A 36 -0.72 -0.99 -12.64
C ASP A 36 -1.10 -2.05 -11.60
N MET A 37 -0.83 -1.77 -10.31
CA MET A 37 -1.32 -2.60 -9.20
C MET A 37 -2.86 -2.63 -9.16
N LEU A 38 -3.53 -1.50 -9.37
CA LEU A 38 -5.00 -1.43 -9.42
C LEU A 38 -5.56 -2.20 -10.62
N TRP A 39 -4.87 -2.14 -11.76
CA TRP A 39 -5.21 -2.96 -12.91
C TRP A 39 -5.05 -4.46 -12.59
N ALA A 40 -3.97 -4.86 -11.93
CA ALA A 40 -3.73 -6.24 -11.52
C ALA A 40 -4.84 -6.74 -10.57
N LEU A 41 -5.29 -5.92 -9.60
CA LEU A 41 -6.44 -6.25 -8.75
C LEU A 41 -7.71 -6.50 -9.58
N ARG A 42 -7.93 -5.70 -10.64
CA ARG A 42 -9.06 -5.90 -11.55
C ARG A 42 -8.93 -7.18 -12.38
N ALA A 43 -7.72 -7.51 -12.83
CA ALA A 43 -7.41 -8.76 -13.53
C ALA A 43 -7.61 -9.99 -12.63
N LEU A 44 -7.33 -9.86 -11.33
CA LEU A 44 -7.62 -10.85 -10.28
C LEU A 44 -9.11 -10.96 -9.91
N ARG A 45 -10.01 -10.31 -10.68
CA ARG A 45 -11.47 -10.31 -10.49
C ARG A 45 -11.95 -9.70 -9.17
N VAL A 46 -11.17 -8.79 -8.57
CA VAL A 46 -11.65 -8.01 -7.42
C VAL A 46 -12.83 -7.13 -7.86
N PRO A 47 -13.92 -7.06 -7.07
CA PRO A 47 -15.06 -6.19 -7.36
C PRO A 47 -14.66 -4.74 -7.63
N LYS A 48 -15.22 -4.17 -8.71
CA LYS A 48 -14.89 -2.83 -9.18
C LYS A 48 -15.07 -1.71 -8.12
N PRO A 49 -16.07 -1.77 -7.21
CA PRO A 49 -16.17 -0.79 -6.13
C PRO A 49 -14.96 -0.83 -5.20
N LEU A 50 -14.44 -2.02 -4.86
CA LEU A 50 -13.26 -2.15 -4.00
C LEU A 50 -12.02 -1.57 -4.65
N VAL A 51 -11.80 -1.84 -5.94
CA VAL A 51 -10.68 -1.25 -6.70
C VAL A 51 -10.79 0.29 -6.71
N SER A 52 -12.00 0.81 -6.86
CA SER A 52 -12.25 2.27 -6.83
C SER A 52 -11.99 2.87 -5.45
N ILE A 53 -12.38 2.19 -4.37
CA ILE A 53 -12.08 2.61 -2.98
C ILE A 53 -10.56 2.68 -2.78
N VAL A 54 -9.81 1.66 -3.20
CA VAL A 54 -8.35 1.62 -3.08
C VAL A 54 -7.69 2.74 -3.90
N ALA A 55 -8.20 3.00 -5.11
CA ALA A 55 -7.74 4.11 -5.95
C ALA A 55 -7.92 5.47 -5.27
N PHE A 56 -9.10 5.73 -4.69
CA PHE A 56 -9.37 6.95 -3.95
C PHE A 56 -8.54 7.05 -2.68
N MET A 57 -8.37 5.96 -1.94
CA MET A 57 -7.53 5.92 -0.75
C MET A 57 -6.12 6.37 -1.07
N TYR A 58 -5.50 5.83 -2.13
CA TYR A 58 -4.16 6.25 -2.55
C TYR A 58 -4.11 7.72 -3.00
N ARG A 59 -5.06 8.15 -3.84
CA ARG A 59 -5.11 9.55 -4.33
C ARG A 59 -5.27 10.55 -3.18
N TYR A 60 -6.11 10.24 -2.19
CA TYR A 60 -6.40 11.14 -1.08
C TYR A 60 -5.47 10.96 0.12
N LEU A 61 -4.67 9.89 0.19
CA LEU A 61 -3.68 9.71 1.25
C LEU A 61 -2.73 10.90 1.35
N PHE A 62 -2.18 11.34 0.22
CA PHE A 62 -1.26 12.49 0.17
C PHE A 62 -1.94 13.79 0.58
N VAL A 63 -3.18 13.98 0.15
CA VAL A 63 -3.99 15.15 0.51
C VAL A 63 -4.27 15.20 2.01
N LEU A 64 -4.64 14.05 2.60
CA LEU A 64 -4.89 13.92 4.03
C LEU A 64 -3.61 14.09 4.85
N MET A 65 -2.49 13.58 4.35
CA MET A 65 -1.17 13.77 4.96
C MET A 65 -0.77 15.24 5.00
N ASP A 66 -0.95 15.97 3.90
CA ASP A 66 -0.67 17.41 3.84
C ASP A 66 -1.54 18.20 4.82
N GLU A 67 -2.83 17.86 4.89
CA GLU A 67 -3.76 18.48 5.84
C GLU A 67 -3.38 18.16 7.29
N ALA A 68 -3.02 16.91 7.59
CA ALA A 68 -2.55 16.52 8.91
C ALA A 68 -1.27 17.27 9.30
N LEU A 69 -0.32 17.43 8.38
CA LEU A 69 0.91 18.20 8.60
C LEU A 69 0.59 19.69 8.83
N ARG A 70 -0.34 20.28 8.08
CA ARG A 70 -0.81 21.66 8.29
C ARG A 70 -1.41 21.84 9.68
N LEU A 71 -2.28 20.93 10.10
CA LEU A 71 -2.89 20.96 11.44
C LEU A 71 -1.85 20.84 12.55
N ARG A 72 -0.85 19.97 12.38
CA ARG A 72 0.28 19.83 13.32
C ARG A 72 1.11 21.11 13.42
N ARG A 73 1.44 21.75 12.29
CA ARG A 73 2.18 23.03 12.27
C ARG A 73 1.38 24.18 12.88
N ALA A 74 0.09 24.29 12.57
CA ALA A 74 -0.79 25.30 13.15
C ALA A 74 -0.93 25.13 14.68
N ARG A 75 -0.92 23.87 15.16
CA ARG A 75 -0.84 23.59 16.60
C ARG A 75 0.50 24.03 17.18
N SER A 76 1.62 23.64 16.58
CA SER A 76 2.95 24.00 17.13
C SER A 76 3.15 25.50 17.20
N ALA A 77 2.66 26.26 16.20
CA ALA A 77 2.70 27.72 16.22
C ALA A 77 1.91 28.33 17.40
N ARG A 78 0.69 27.83 17.67
CA ARG A 78 -0.14 28.29 18.80
C ARG A 78 0.44 27.91 20.16
N CYS A 79 1.08 26.76 20.26
CA CYS A 79 1.71 26.29 21.50
C CYS A 79 3.11 26.86 21.74
N ALA A 80 3.78 27.41 20.71
CA ALA A 80 5.10 28.04 20.86
C ALA A 80 5.06 29.38 21.61
N GLN A 81 3.90 30.05 21.65
CA GLN A 81 3.71 31.35 22.31
C GLN A 81 3.27 31.27 23.78
N GLY A 82 3.00 30.08 24.33
CA GLY A 82 2.56 29.94 25.72
C GLY A 82 3.30 28.80 26.42
N GLY A 83 3.98 29.10 27.52
CA GLY A 83 4.80 28.20 28.35
C GLY A 83 4.06 27.01 29.00
N GLN A 84 2.96 26.52 28.42
CA GLN A 84 2.28 25.33 28.88
C GLN A 84 3.06 24.08 28.46
N ARG A 85 3.88 23.59 29.40
CA ARG A 85 4.49 22.25 29.50
C ARG A 85 4.22 21.37 28.28
N ALA A 86 5.11 21.45 27.30
CA ALA A 86 5.19 20.54 26.16
C ALA A 86 5.57 19.13 26.66
N GLY A 87 4.66 18.46 27.37
CA GLY A 87 5.03 17.28 28.14
C GLY A 87 3.89 16.63 28.92
N GLY A 88 2.63 16.94 28.60
CA GLY A 88 1.49 16.22 29.21
C GLY A 88 1.62 14.70 29.02
N GLY A 89 1.16 13.95 30.03
CA GLY A 89 1.18 12.48 30.02
C GLY A 89 0.43 11.86 28.84
N LEU A 90 0.49 10.54 28.71
CA LEU A 90 -0.04 9.81 27.55
C LEU A 90 -1.52 10.16 27.26
N LEU A 91 -2.34 10.33 28.30
CA LEU A 91 -3.75 10.73 28.19
C LEU A 91 -3.94 12.12 27.56
N TRP A 92 -3.10 13.10 27.93
CA TRP A 92 -3.16 14.44 27.34
C TRP A 92 -2.75 14.39 25.87
N ARG A 93 -1.67 13.68 25.54
CA ARG A 93 -1.22 13.49 24.15
C ARG A 93 -2.30 12.82 23.30
N GLY A 94 -2.93 11.77 23.84
CA GLY A 94 -4.05 11.09 23.22
C GLY A 94 -5.23 12.02 22.96
N ARG A 95 -5.61 12.85 23.93
CA ARG A 95 -6.71 13.82 23.77
C ARG A 95 -6.43 14.82 22.65
N VAL A 96 -5.21 15.36 22.58
CA VAL A 96 -4.89 16.34 21.53
C VAL A 96 -4.72 15.69 20.16
N ALA A 97 -4.13 14.49 20.09
CA ALA A 97 -4.10 13.71 18.85
C ALA A 97 -5.52 13.37 18.36
N GLY A 98 -6.40 12.96 19.28
CA GLY A 98 -7.82 12.71 18.99
C GLY A 98 -8.53 13.94 18.44
N GLY A 99 -8.29 15.13 19.00
CA GLY A 99 -8.84 16.38 18.47
C GLY A 99 -8.36 16.71 17.04
N LEU A 100 -7.08 16.45 16.75
CA LEU A 100 -6.51 16.62 15.40
C LEU A 100 -7.14 15.63 14.40
N VAL A 101 -7.27 14.36 14.80
CA VAL A 101 -7.88 13.30 13.98
C VAL A 101 -9.37 13.59 13.76
N GLY A 102 -10.10 14.00 14.79
CA GLY A 102 -11.52 14.36 14.68
C GLY A 102 -11.75 15.53 13.71
N ASN A 103 -10.95 16.58 13.80
CA ASN A 103 -11.02 17.69 12.84
C ASN A 103 -10.68 17.25 11.41
N LEU A 104 -9.65 16.40 11.25
CA LEU A 104 -9.29 15.86 9.93
C LEU A 104 -10.43 15.01 9.36
N MET A 105 -11.07 14.19 10.19
CA MET A 105 -12.18 13.31 9.80
C MET A 105 -13.38 14.13 9.30
N LEU A 106 -13.79 15.16 10.04
CA LEU A 106 -14.91 16.03 9.64
C LEU A 106 -14.64 16.72 8.29
N ARG A 107 -13.45 17.32 8.14
CA ARG A 107 -13.03 17.96 6.87
C ARG A 107 -12.97 16.97 5.71
N SER A 108 -12.57 15.73 5.98
CA SER A 108 -12.49 14.66 4.97
C SER A 108 -13.87 14.22 4.53
N PHE A 109 -14.83 14.12 5.46
CA PHE A 109 -16.23 13.82 5.16
C PHE A 109 -16.86 14.89 4.27
N GLU A 110 -16.81 16.16 4.67
CA GLU A 110 -17.31 17.28 3.86
C GLU A 110 -16.66 17.37 2.47
N ARG A 111 -15.36 17.03 2.40
CA ARG A 111 -14.65 16.94 1.13
C ARG A 111 -15.13 15.77 0.28
N SER A 112 -15.43 14.62 0.88
CA SER A 112 -15.92 13.44 0.17
C SER A 112 -17.26 13.71 -0.51
N GLU A 113 -18.20 14.40 0.16
CA GLU A 113 -19.48 14.80 -0.41
C GLU A 113 -19.32 15.74 -1.59
N ARG A 114 -18.47 16.77 -1.45
CA ARG A 114 -18.17 17.70 -2.56
C ARG A 114 -17.58 16.99 -3.77
N ILE A 115 -16.69 16.03 -3.54
CA ILE A 115 -16.07 15.24 -4.60
C ILE A 115 -17.10 14.32 -5.25
N TYR A 116 -17.96 13.67 -4.46
CA TYR A 116 -19.03 12.83 -4.96
C TYR A 116 -20.01 13.62 -5.84
N ASN A 117 -20.45 14.79 -5.39
CA ASN A 117 -21.32 15.67 -6.17
C ASN A 117 -20.65 16.13 -7.47
N ALA A 118 -19.36 16.45 -7.43
CA ALA A 118 -18.59 16.79 -8.63
C ALA A 118 -18.43 15.60 -9.60
N MET A 119 -18.36 14.37 -9.08
CA MET A 119 -18.34 13.15 -9.88
C MET A 119 -19.69 12.92 -10.56
N LEU A 120 -20.79 13.06 -9.82
CA LEU A 120 -22.13 12.96 -10.40
C LEU A 120 -22.35 13.98 -11.53
N ALA A 121 -21.94 15.23 -11.33
CA ALA A 121 -22.02 16.28 -12.36
C ALA A 121 -21.22 15.96 -13.64
N ARG A 122 -20.17 15.11 -13.54
CA ARG A 122 -19.36 14.65 -14.67
C ARG A 122 -19.84 13.31 -15.26
N GLY A 123 -21.01 12.82 -14.85
CA GLY A 123 -21.59 11.57 -15.34
C GLY A 123 -20.97 10.32 -14.72
N PHE A 124 -20.64 10.35 -13.42
CA PHE A 124 -20.15 9.17 -12.70
C PHE A 124 -21.21 8.07 -12.62
N THR A 125 -20.91 6.92 -13.20
CA THR A 125 -21.81 5.75 -13.26
C THR A 125 -21.46 4.68 -12.21
N GLY A 126 -20.77 5.06 -11.13
CA GLY A 126 -20.31 4.13 -10.09
C GLY A 126 -18.93 3.51 -10.33
N GLU A 127 -18.25 3.84 -11.43
CA GLU A 127 -16.92 3.31 -11.76
C GLU A 127 -15.93 4.39 -12.19
N LEU A 128 -14.69 4.29 -11.72
CA LEU A 128 -13.57 5.09 -12.20
C LEU A 128 -13.08 4.55 -13.56
N LYS A 129 -13.19 5.36 -14.61
CA LYS A 129 -12.86 4.99 -16.00
C LYS A 129 -11.35 5.06 -16.35
N THR A 130 -10.50 5.43 -15.40
CA THR A 130 -9.11 5.89 -15.69
C THR A 130 -8.03 4.80 -15.60
N PHE A 131 -8.39 3.52 -15.46
CA PHE A 131 -7.41 2.43 -15.49
C PHE A 131 -7.03 2.11 -16.94
N GLY A 132 -6.07 2.85 -17.49
CA GLY A 132 -5.39 2.47 -18.73
C GLY A 132 -4.83 1.06 -18.57
N ARG A 133 -5.02 0.22 -19.59
CA ARG A 133 -4.45 -1.12 -19.61
C ARG A 133 -2.94 -0.98 -19.80
N PRO A 134 -2.09 -1.57 -18.94
CA PRO A 134 -0.66 -1.62 -19.21
C PRO A 134 -0.46 -2.28 -20.58
N ALA A 135 0.27 -1.63 -21.47
CA ALA A 135 0.62 -2.23 -22.75
C ALA A 135 1.64 -3.33 -22.46
N VAL A 136 1.29 -4.58 -22.75
CA VAL A 136 2.24 -5.70 -22.62
C VAL A 136 3.21 -5.58 -23.79
N ALA A 137 4.49 -5.30 -23.50
CA ALA A 137 5.50 -5.29 -24.54
C ALA A 137 5.79 -6.74 -24.98
N GLY A 138 6.19 -6.93 -26.25
CA GLY A 138 6.60 -8.27 -26.72
C GLY A 138 7.77 -8.84 -25.90
N GLU A 139 8.64 -7.96 -25.41
CA GLU A 139 9.76 -8.30 -24.52
C GLU A 139 9.30 -8.86 -23.18
N ASP A 140 8.18 -8.36 -22.62
CA ASP A 140 7.60 -8.87 -21.38
C ASP A 140 7.20 -10.34 -21.53
N MET A 141 6.68 -10.72 -22.69
CA MET A 141 6.27 -12.11 -22.98
C MET A 141 7.47 -13.06 -23.00
N TYR A 142 8.58 -12.66 -23.61
CA TYR A 142 9.81 -13.47 -23.64
C TYR A 142 10.42 -13.62 -22.25
N LEU A 143 10.50 -12.53 -21.48
CA LEU A 143 10.98 -12.57 -20.11
C LEU A 143 10.10 -13.45 -19.22
N LEU A 144 8.78 -13.36 -19.37
CA LEU A 144 7.83 -14.17 -18.61
C LEU A 144 7.94 -15.66 -18.97
N ALA A 145 8.07 -15.99 -20.26
CA ALA A 145 8.31 -17.36 -20.71
C ALA A 145 9.64 -17.92 -20.17
N ALA A 146 10.71 -17.12 -20.21
CA ALA A 146 12.00 -17.51 -19.65
C ALA A 146 11.92 -17.80 -18.15
N TRP A 147 11.29 -16.90 -17.37
CA TRP A 147 11.08 -17.09 -15.93
C TRP A 147 10.22 -18.30 -15.59
N VAL A 148 9.11 -18.52 -16.33
CA VAL A 148 8.25 -19.69 -16.13
C VAL A 148 9.02 -20.97 -16.44
N SER A 149 9.78 -21.01 -17.53
CA SER A 149 10.60 -22.19 -17.87
C SER A 149 11.64 -22.50 -16.80
N PHE A 150 12.32 -21.48 -16.28
CA PHE A 150 13.28 -21.62 -15.18
C PHE A 150 12.63 -22.16 -13.90
N LEU A 151 11.46 -21.62 -13.51
CA LEU A 151 10.74 -22.08 -12.33
C LEU A 151 10.24 -23.53 -12.48
N VAL A 152 9.75 -23.91 -13.66
CA VAL A 152 9.33 -25.28 -13.95
C VAL A 152 10.51 -26.24 -13.86
N LEU A 153 11.66 -25.89 -14.47
CA LEU A 153 12.88 -26.70 -14.37
C LEU A 153 13.37 -26.84 -12.93
N ALA A 154 13.38 -25.75 -12.17
CA ALA A 154 13.75 -25.77 -10.76
C ALA A 154 12.79 -26.64 -9.91
N LEU A 155 11.50 -26.61 -10.20
CA LEU A 155 10.49 -27.41 -9.50
C LEU A 155 10.61 -28.90 -9.84
N VAL A 156 10.85 -29.25 -11.10
CA VAL A 156 11.12 -30.64 -11.53
C VAL A 156 12.41 -31.17 -10.88
N ALA A 157 13.46 -30.36 -10.84
CA ALA A 157 14.73 -30.72 -10.19
C ALA A 157 14.55 -30.92 -8.67
N ALA A 158 13.73 -30.09 -8.01
CA ALA A 158 13.43 -30.21 -6.59
C ALA A 158 12.53 -31.41 -6.23
N PHE A 159 11.71 -31.90 -7.17
CA PHE A 159 10.86 -33.09 -6.98
C PHE A 159 11.58 -34.39 -7.36
N SER A 160 12.63 -34.31 -8.18
CA SER A 160 13.45 -35.46 -8.60
C SER A 160 14.57 -35.82 -7.60
N PHE A 161 14.64 -35.16 -6.45
CA PHE A 161 15.66 -35.33 -5.40
C PHE A 161 14.99 -35.55 -4.04
#